data_AF-S0F7Y6-F1
#
_entry.id   AF-S0F7Y6-F1
#
_cell.length_a   1.000
_cell.length_b   1.000
_cell.length_c   1.000
_cell.angle_alpha   90.00
_cell.angle_beta   90.00
_cell.angle_gamma   90.00
#
_symmetry.space_group_name_H-M   'P 1'
#
loop_
_entity.id
_entity.type
_entity.pdbx_description
1 polymer ?
#
loop_
_entity_poly.entity_id
_entity_poly.type
_entity_poly.pdbx_seq_one_letter_code
_entity_poly.pdbx_strand_id
1 'polypeptide(L)'
;MRLLAALIFFTRLPFWRIAEVPPRYYKEVVNYWPLVGWLTGGVMAGILWLTSHCFSWEIAVLLTMLSRILLTGALHEDGLADFCDGFGGGTTRERILSIMKDSHIGTYGVIGLICYLGMFYLLIYRLPMAIAPWLIVGFDTWSKFCSAQIINLLPYTRKEEESKARVIYNRMSPGNWIMAFICGLLPLVPALLACPSLVLLLPVPLLVTLALVHLMRKKIQGYTGDCCGATFLLSELALYLMSNCFSLICHESISHQTYGSRCSFRHMLRPDRCSLKVHLRSGSSTNAPQPERNPLRPCIFQPVKPCPPAGRLLRLPRSGM
;
A
#
# COMPACT_ATOMS: atom_id res chain seq x y z
N MET A 1 -23.60 -18.31 -14.62
CA MET A 1 -22.80 -19.40 -14.00
C MET A 1 -21.32 -19.06 -13.83
N ARG A 2 -20.60 -18.49 -14.82
CA ARG A 2 -19.16 -18.17 -14.68
C ARG A 2 -18.82 -17.24 -13.49
N LEU A 3 -19.55 -16.13 -13.36
CA LEU A 3 -19.37 -15.22 -12.21
C LEU A 3 -19.66 -15.92 -10.87
N LEU A 4 -20.71 -16.75 -10.82
CA LEU A 4 -21.05 -17.53 -9.62
C LEU A 4 -19.91 -18.51 -9.27
N ALA A 5 -19.32 -19.18 -10.26
CA ALA A 5 -18.14 -20.02 -10.08
C ALA A 5 -16.98 -19.22 -9.45
N ALA A 6 -16.74 -18.00 -9.94
CA ALA A 6 -15.68 -17.14 -9.43
C ALA A 6 -15.96 -16.68 -8.00
N LEU A 7 -17.21 -16.32 -7.69
CA LEU A 7 -17.62 -15.96 -6.33
C LEU A 7 -17.47 -17.15 -5.35
N ILE A 8 -17.86 -18.35 -5.76
CA ILE A 8 -17.66 -19.58 -4.95
C ILE A 8 -16.17 -19.87 -4.76
N PHE A 9 -15.36 -19.66 -5.80
CA PHE A 9 -13.93 -19.98 -5.76
C PHE A 9 -13.11 -19.01 -4.91
N PHE A 10 -13.34 -17.71 -5.07
CA PHE A 10 -12.54 -16.65 -4.43
C PHE A 10 -13.11 -16.16 -3.09
N THR A 11 -14.29 -16.64 -2.67
CA THR A 11 -14.90 -16.29 -1.38
C THR A 11 -15.41 -17.52 -0.64
N ARG A 12 -15.56 -17.41 0.68
CA ARG A 12 -16.13 -18.44 1.56
C ARG A 12 -17.66 -18.33 1.70
N LEU A 13 -18.29 -17.45 0.93
CA LEU A 13 -19.74 -17.26 1.00
C LEU A 13 -20.47 -18.47 0.42
N PRO A 14 -21.62 -18.87 0.99
CA PRO A 14 -22.35 -20.09 0.65
C PRO A 14 -23.11 -20.00 -0.69
N PHE A 15 -22.50 -19.43 -1.72
CA PHE A 15 -23.07 -19.26 -3.06
C PHE A 15 -23.37 -20.59 -3.76
N TRP A 16 -22.72 -21.69 -3.35
CA TRP A 16 -23.04 -23.05 -3.81
C TRP A 16 -24.44 -23.51 -3.40
N ARG A 17 -25.08 -22.85 -2.41
CA ARG A 17 -26.48 -23.11 -2.04
C ARG A 17 -27.48 -22.50 -3.01
N ILE A 18 -27.05 -21.53 -3.83
CA ILE A 18 -27.92 -20.86 -4.81
C ILE A 18 -28.07 -21.71 -6.07
N ALA A 19 -26.95 -22.21 -6.59
CA ALA A 19 -26.95 -23.10 -7.74
C ALA A 19 -25.70 -23.99 -7.76
N GLU A 20 -25.88 -25.22 -8.20
CA GLU A 20 -24.76 -26.11 -8.50
C GLU A 20 -24.07 -25.65 -9.79
N VAL A 21 -22.75 -25.44 -9.72
CA VAL A 21 -21.96 -24.92 -10.85
C VAL A 21 -21.14 -26.05 -11.46
N PRO A 22 -21.36 -26.39 -12.74
CA PRO A 22 -20.57 -27.40 -13.44
C PRO A 22 -19.05 -27.10 -13.46
N PRO A 23 -18.16 -28.11 -13.33
CA PRO A 23 -16.71 -27.93 -13.29
C PRO A 23 -16.10 -27.10 -14.44
N ARG A 24 -16.70 -27.18 -15.65
CA ARG A 24 -16.24 -26.43 -16.83
C ARG A 24 -16.17 -24.91 -16.60
N TYR A 25 -17.02 -24.35 -15.75
CA TYR A 25 -17.04 -22.91 -15.49
C TYR A 25 -15.90 -22.47 -14.58
N TYR A 26 -15.33 -23.38 -13.79
CA TYR A 26 -14.19 -23.06 -12.93
C TYR A 26 -12.93 -22.74 -13.74
N LYS A 27 -12.80 -23.25 -14.97
CA LYS A 27 -11.69 -22.94 -15.89
C LYS A 27 -11.63 -21.47 -16.30
N GLU A 28 -12.71 -20.72 -16.11
CA GLU A 28 -12.83 -19.31 -16.51
C GLU A 28 -12.91 -18.33 -15.31
N VAL A 29 -12.76 -18.80 -14.07
CA VAL A 29 -12.98 -17.95 -12.87
C VAL A 29 -12.09 -16.72 -12.84
N VAL A 30 -10.85 -16.86 -13.32
CA VAL A 30 -9.87 -15.77 -13.34
C VAL A 30 -10.33 -14.61 -14.23
N ASN A 31 -11.14 -14.86 -15.26
CA ASN A 31 -11.72 -13.82 -16.12
C ASN A 31 -12.65 -12.88 -15.34
N TYR A 32 -13.25 -13.38 -14.25
CA TYR A 32 -14.21 -12.66 -13.42
C TYR A 32 -13.59 -12.24 -12.08
N TRP A 33 -12.28 -12.42 -11.88
CA TRP A 33 -11.62 -12.08 -10.64
C TRP A 33 -11.74 -10.58 -10.28
N PRO A 34 -11.61 -9.62 -11.23
CA PRO A 34 -11.86 -8.20 -10.93
C PRO A 34 -13.30 -7.94 -10.47
N LEU A 35 -14.29 -8.66 -11.02
CA LEU A 35 -15.69 -8.57 -10.58
C LEU A 35 -15.88 -9.09 -9.15
N VAL A 36 -15.18 -10.16 -8.76
CA VAL A 36 -15.17 -10.57 -7.34
C VAL A 36 -14.54 -9.49 -6.47
N GLY A 37 -13.60 -8.71 -7.00
CA GLY A 37 -13.01 -7.59 -6.30
C GLY A 37 -14.01 -6.49 -5.90
N TRP A 38 -15.09 -6.31 -6.66
CA TRP A 38 -16.17 -5.41 -6.25
C TRP A 38 -16.81 -5.87 -4.94
N LEU A 39 -16.95 -7.18 -4.75
CA LEU A 39 -17.47 -7.74 -3.52
C LEU A 39 -16.45 -7.65 -2.39
N THR A 40 -15.21 -8.11 -2.59
CA THR A 40 -14.22 -8.14 -1.51
C THR A 40 -13.77 -6.73 -1.11
N GLY A 41 -13.42 -5.89 -2.08
CA GLY A 41 -13.08 -4.49 -1.86
C GLY A 41 -14.28 -3.70 -1.34
N GLY A 42 -15.49 -3.96 -1.86
CA GLY A 42 -16.72 -3.33 -1.38
C GLY A 42 -17.05 -3.66 0.07
N VAL A 43 -16.89 -4.92 0.49
CA VAL A 43 -17.05 -5.34 1.89
C VAL A 43 -16.00 -4.66 2.76
N MET A 44 -14.73 -4.65 2.35
CA MET A 44 -13.66 -3.98 3.10
C MET A 44 -13.93 -2.48 3.27
N ALA A 45 -14.31 -1.79 2.19
CA ALA A 45 -14.64 -0.37 2.20
C ALA A 45 -15.88 -0.08 3.06
N GLY A 46 -16.92 -0.91 2.98
CA GLY A 46 -18.13 -0.80 3.80
C GLY A 46 -17.84 -1.02 5.29
N ILE A 47 -17.02 -2.02 5.63
CA ILE A 47 -16.58 -2.26 7.01
C ILE A 47 -15.76 -1.08 7.52
N LEU A 48 -14.82 -0.55 6.73
CA LEU A 48 -14.02 0.61 7.13
C LEU A 48 -14.93 1.81 7.45
N TRP A 49 -15.84 2.12 6.53
CA TRP A 49 -16.76 3.23 6.67
C TRP A 49 -17.71 3.06 7.85
N LEU A 50 -18.31 1.89 8.05
CA LEU A 50 -19.22 1.65 9.18
C LEU A 50 -18.48 1.72 10.52
N THR A 51 -17.36 1.02 10.62
CA THR A 51 -16.63 0.88 11.89
C THR A 51 -15.90 2.15 12.29
N SER A 52 -15.55 3.04 11.35
CA SER A 52 -14.95 4.34 11.68
C SER A 52 -15.90 5.29 12.42
N HIS A 53 -17.21 5.01 12.44
CA HIS A 53 -18.18 5.79 13.22
C HIS A 53 -18.34 5.26 14.66
N CYS A 54 -17.93 4.01 14.92
CA CYS A 54 -18.15 3.34 16.20
C CYS A 54 -16.85 3.09 16.98
N PHE A 55 -15.73 2.99 16.27
CA PHE A 55 -14.42 2.64 16.83
C PHE A 55 -13.35 3.66 16.42
N SER A 56 -12.17 3.58 17.04
CA SER A 56 -11.02 4.36 16.60
C SER A 56 -10.57 3.92 15.20
N TRP A 57 -9.86 4.79 14.50
CA TRP A 57 -9.42 4.54 13.12
C TRP A 57 -8.53 3.29 13.02
N GLU A 58 -7.67 3.06 14.00
CA GLU A 58 -6.82 1.88 14.14
C GLU A 58 -7.64 0.60 14.14
N ILE A 59 -8.69 0.56 14.97
CA ILE A 59 -9.57 -0.61 15.09
C ILE A 59 -10.36 -0.81 13.80
N ALA A 60 -10.87 0.27 13.19
CA ALA A 60 -11.59 0.20 11.93
C ALA A 60 -10.73 -0.42 10.82
N VAL A 61 -9.46 0.00 10.68
CA VAL A 61 -8.51 -0.55 9.71
C VAL A 61 -8.20 -2.03 9.98
N LEU A 62 -8.05 -2.40 11.25
CA LEU A 62 -7.85 -3.80 11.63
C LEU A 62 -9.05 -4.66 11.24
N LEU A 63 -10.27 -4.21 11.54
CA LEU A 63 -11.51 -4.91 11.17
C LEU A 63 -11.68 -5.00 9.65
N THR A 64 -11.28 -3.96 8.90
CA THR A 64 -11.25 -3.98 7.44
C THR A 64 -10.33 -5.08 6.91
N MET A 65 -9.09 -5.19 7.43
CA MET A 65 -8.16 -6.26 7.03
C MET A 65 -8.71 -7.65 7.37
N LEU A 66 -9.22 -7.84 8.59
CA LEU A 66 -9.81 -9.11 9.03
C LEU A 66 -11.02 -9.50 8.18
N SER A 67 -11.84 -8.53 7.77
CA SER A 67 -13.01 -8.79 6.94
C SER A 67 -12.65 -9.48 5.63
N ARG A 68 -11.54 -9.08 4.98
CA ARG A 68 -11.06 -9.73 3.76
C ARG A 68 -10.60 -11.16 4.03
N ILE A 69 -9.79 -11.37 5.07
CA ILE A 69 -9.24 -12.69 5.42
C ILE A 69 -10.39 -13.67 5.67
N LEU A 70 -11.42 -13.26 6.42
CA LEU A 70 -12.59 -14.09 6.69
C LEU A 70 -13.43 -14.34 5.43
N LEU A 71 -13.63 -13.30 4.62
CA LEU A 71 -14.42 -13.37 3.40
C LEU A 71 -13.79 -14.29 2.34
N THR A 72 -12.47 -14.26 2.18
CA THR A 72 -11.73 -15.10 1.22
C THR A 72 -11.30 -16.44 1.81
N GLY A 73 -11.33 -16.59 3.14
CA GLY A 73 -10.80 -17.76 3.84
C GLY A 73 -9.28 -17.86 3.78
N ALA A 74 -8.60 -16.71 3.78
CA ALA A 74 -7.13 -16.61 3.66
C ALA A 74 -6.55 -17.25 2.38
N LEU A 75 -7.36 -17.38 1.30
CA LEU A 75 -6.95 -18.06 0.07
C LEU A 75 -5.69 -17.47 -0.56
N HIS A 76 -5.59 -16.15 -0.62
CA HIS A 76 -4.44 -15.49 -1.25
C HIS A 76 -3.24 -15.42 -0.29
N GLU A 77 -3.52 -15.30 1.01
CA GLU A 77 -2.53 -15.29 2.08
C GLU A 77 -1.82 -16.66 2.16
N ASP A 78 -2.54 -17.78 2.05
CA ASP A 78 -1.96 -19.13 1.88
C ASP A 78 -1.03 -19.17 0.67
N GLY A 79 -1.50 -18.64 -0.46
CA GLY A 79 -0.69 -18.55 -1.68
C GLY A 79 0.59 -17.72 -1.53
N LEU A 80 0.55 -16.64 -0.74
CA LEU A 80 1.73 -15.83 -0.42
C LEU A 80 2.70 -16.59 0.48
N ALA A 81 2.21 -17.30 1.50
CA ALA A 81 3.06 -18.11 2.37
C ALA A 81 3.79 -19.20 1.57
N ASP A 82 3.05 -19.98 0.76
CA ASP A 82 3.59 -20.99 -0.13
C ASP A 82 4.61 -20.40 -1.11
N PHE A 83 4.31 -19.23 -1.68
CA PHE A 83 5.22 -18.55 -2.60
C PHE A 83 6.52 -18.16 -1.90
N CYS A 84 6.46 -17.58 -0.69
CA CYS A 84 7.63 -17.21 0.09
C CYS A 84 8.47 -18.43 0.48
N ASP A 85 7.87 -19.52 0.96
CA ASP A 85 8.58 -20.74 1.31
C ASP A 85 9.19 -21.43 0.09
N GLY A 86 8.42 -21.56 -0.98
CA GLY A 86 8.87 -22.15 -2.23
C GLY A 86 10.07 -21.39 -2.80
N PHE A 87 9.92 -20.10 -3.06
CA PHE A 87 10.93 -19.29 -3.74
C PHE A 87 12.10 -18.87 -2.82
N GLY A 88 11.89 -18.84 -1.50
CA GLY A 88 12.92 -18.55 -0.50
C GLY A 88 13.74 -19.77 -0.11
N GLY A 89 13.11 -20.94 0.05
CA GLY A 89 13.77 -22.17 0.50
C GLY A 89 14.21 -23.13 -0.63
N GLY A 90 13.67 -22.97 -1.84
CA GLY A 90 13.97 -23.84 -2.98
C GLY A 90 15.05 -23.28 -3.93
N THR A 91 16.06 -24.09 -4.24
CA THR A 91 17.14 -23.73 -5.18
C THR A 91 16.91 -24.26 -6.60
N THR A 92 16.25 -25.41 -6.75
CA THR A 92 15.85 -26.02 -8.03
C THR A 92 14.35 -25.91 -8.26
N ARG A 93 13.91 -26.02 -9.52
CA ARG A 93 12.49 -26.00 -9.88
C ARG A 93 11.69 -27.04 -9.10
N GLU A 94 12.19 -28.26 -9.05
CA GLU A 94 11.54 -29.41 -8.41
C GLU A 94 11.42 -29.16 -6.91
N ARG A 95 12.47 -28.62 -6.28
CA ARG A 95 12.45 -28.30 -4.86
C ARG A 95 11.45 -27.19 -4.54
N ILE A 96 11.44 -26.09 -5.31
CA ILE A 96 10.48 -25.00 -5.15
C ILE A 96 9.04 -25.54 -5.21
N LEU A 97 8.72 -26.31 -6.26
CA LEU A 97 7.39 -26.87 -6.44
C LEU A 97 7.00 -27.90 -5.38
N SER A 98 7.98 -28.65 -4.84
CA SER A 98 7.75 -29.58 -3.73
C SER A 98 7.42 -28.84 -2.42
N ILE A 99 8.11 -27.73 -2.13
CA ILE A 99 7.86 -26.93 -0.94
C ILE A 99 6.49 -26.28 -1.03
N MET A 100 6.12 -25.70 -2.17
CA MET A 100 4.78 -25.11 -2.39
C MET A 100 3.62 -26.13 -2.37
N LYS A 101 3.91 -27.43 -2.29
CA LYS A 101 2.90 -28.49 -2.13
C LYS A 101 2.85 -29.02 -0.71
N ASP A 102 3.85 -28.72 0.11
CA ASP A 102 3.88 -29.10 1.52
C ASP A 102 2.75 -28.35 2.23
N SER A 103 2.03 -29.04 3.12
CA SER A 103 1.00 -28.42 3.94
C SER A 103 1.58 -27.72 5.18
N HIS A 104 2.84 -27.93 5.50
CA HIS A 104 3.51 -27.24 6.60
C HIS A 104 4.02 -25.88 6.13
N ILE A 105 3.69 -24.85 6.91
CA ILE A 105 4.26 -23.52 6.72
C ILE A 105 5.72 -23.51 7.15
N GLY A 106 6.59 -22.92 6.33
CA GLY A 106 7.99 -22.69 6.63
C GLY A 106 8.26 -21.28 7.18
N THR A 107 9.52 -21.05 7.56
CA THR A 107 9.94 -19.77 8.16
C THR A 107 9.76 -18.59 7.20
N TYR A 108 9.99 -18.78 5.89
CA TYR A 108 9.82 -17.71 4.92
C TYR A 108 8.35 -17.34 4.75
N GLY A 109 7.44 -18.31 4.76
CA GLY A 109 6.00 -18.11 4.74
C GLY A 109 5.52 -17.33 5.96
N VAL A 110 5.94 -17.72 7.17
CA VAL A 110 5.60 -17.00 8.41
C VAL A 110 6.09 -15.55 8.36
N ILE A 111 7.37 -15.32 8.05
CA ILE A 111 7.93 -13.96 7.98
C ILE A 111 7.24 -13.15 6.88
N GLY A 112 6.98 -13.77 5.72
CA GLY A 112 6.28 -13.14 4.60
C GLY A 112 4.88 -12.65 4.99
N LEU A 113 4.10 -13.46 5.70
CA LEU A 113 2.78 -13.09 6.20
C LEU A 113 2.83 -11.98 7.25
N ILE A 114 3.77 -12.03 8.19
CA ILE A 114 3.94 -10.98 9.22
C ILE A 114 4.25 -9.64 8.55
N CYS A 115 5.22 -9.63 7.63
CA CYS A 115 5.58 -8.43 6.88
C CYS A 115 4.40 -7.92 6.04
N TYR A 116 3.71 -8.82 5.34
CA TYR A 116 2.55 -8.46 4.52
C TYR A 116 1.43 -7.82 5.33
N LEU A 117 0.94 -8.50 6.38
CA LEU A 117 -0.18 -8.02 7.19
C LEU A 117 0.18 -6.73 7.93
N GLY A 118 1.40 -6.64 8.46
CA GLY A 118 1.90 -5.44 9.12
C GLY A 118 1.95 -4.24 8.17
N MET A 119 2.53 -4.41 6.98
CA MET A 119 2.58 -3.35 5.97
C MET A 119 1.17 -2.98 5.49
N PHE A 120 0.32 -3.97 5.23
CA PHE A 120 -1.04 -3.76 4.75
C PHE A 120 -1.85 -2.90 5.73
N TYR A 121 -1.82 -3.24 7.02
CA TYR A 121 -2.44 -2.45 8.08
C TYR A 121 -1.89 -1.01 8.11
N LEU A 122 -0.56 -0.85 8.17
CA LEU A 122 0.08 0.47 8.27
C LEU A 122 -0.23 1.36 7.06
N LEU A 123 -0.26 0.79 5.86
CA LEU A 123 -0.50 1.56 4.64
C LEU A 123 -1.95 1.99 4.48
N ILE A 124 -2.93 1.16 4.90
CA ILE A 124 -4.34 1.58 4.93
C ILE A 124 -4.58 2.61 6.02
N TYR A 125 -3.98 2.43 7.21
CA TYR A 125 -4.08 3.39 8.32
C TYR A 125 -3.67 4.81 7.92
N ARG A 126 -2.73 4.94 6.98
CA ARG A 126 -2.24 6.23 6.50
C ARG A 126 -3.11 6.87 5.41
N LEU A 127 -4.12 6.17 4.89
CA LEU A 127 -5.00 6.73 3.86
C LEU A 127 -5.94 7.80 4.43
N PRO A 128 -6.21 8.88 3.69
CA PRO A 128 -7.21 9.86 4.10
C PRO A 128 -8.61 9.26 4.07
N MET A 129 -9.36 9.39 5.16
CA MET A 129 -10.69 8.79 5.35
C MET A 129 -11.66 9.11 4.20
N ALA A 130 -11.62 10.31 3.64
CA ALA A 130 -12.53 10.75 2.58
C ALA A 130 -12.40 9.94 1.27
N ILE A 131 -11.21 9.40 1.00
CA ILE A 131 -10.86 8.71 -0.25
C ILE A 131 -10.54 7.22 0.01
N ALA A 132 -10.21 6.83 1.24
CA ALA A 132 -9.83 5.46 1.59
C ALA A 132 -10.80 4.38 1.09
N PRO A 133 -12.15 4.50 1.24
CA PRO A 133 -13.08 3.50 0.72
C PRO A 133 -12.94 3.28 -0.80
N TRP A 134 -12.83 4.36 -1.57
CA TRP A 134 -12.70 4.28 -3.03
C TRP A 134 -11.36 3.67 -3.46
N LEU A 135 -10.27 4.03 -2.77
CA LEU A 135 -8.97 3.41 -3.02
C LEU A 135 -8.98 1.93 -2.68
N ILE A 136 -9.64 1.52 -1.61
CA ILE A 136 -9.70 0.11 -1.21
C ILE A 136 -10.41 -0.73 -2.27
N VAL A 137 -11.60 -0.32 -2.71
CA VAL A 137 -12.32 -1.06 -3.77
C VAL A 137 -11.49 -1.06 -5.06
N GLY A 138 -10.99 0.11 -5.47
CA GLY A 138 -10.28 0.25 -6.73
C GLY A 138 -8.93 -0.45 -6.77
N PHE A 139 -8.16 -0.44 -5.67
CA PHE A 139 -6.87 -1.12 -5.60
C PHE A 139 -7.06 -2.64 -5.62
N ASP A 140 -8.08 -3.16 -4.95
CA ASP A 140 -8.42 -4.58 -4.97
C ASP A 140 -8.80 -5.03 -6.39
N THR A 141 -9.74 -4.33 -7.06
CA THR A 141 -10.21 -4.72 -8.41
C THR A 141 -9.12 -4.58 -9.47
N TRP A 142 -8.34 -3.49 -9.42
CA TRP A 142 -7.27 -3.25 -10.38
C TRP A 142 -6.11 -4.24 -10.22
N SER A 143 -5.71 -4.52 -8.98
CA SER A 143 -4.63 -5.48 -8.71
C SER A 143 -5.01 -6.90 -9.11
N LYS A 144 -6.28 -7.29 -8.95
CA LYS A 144 -6.80 -8.56 -9.48
C LYS A 144 -6.73 -8.63 -10.98
N PHE A 145 -7.13 -7.56 -11.68
CA PHE A 145 -7.02 -7.50 -13.13
C PHE A 145 -5.58 -7.66 -13.63
N CYS A 146 -4.64 -6.93 -13.04
CA CYS A 146 -3.22 -7.03 -13.39
C CYS A 146 -2.68 -8.43 -13.10
N SER A 147 -2.94 -8.97 -11.91
CA SER A 147 -2.44 -10.29 -11.49
C SER A 147 -3.03 -11.43 -12.32
N ALA A 148 -4.28 -11.28 -12.77
CA ALA A 148 -4.94 -12.23 -13.65
C ALA A 148 -4.21 -12.43 -14.98
N GLN A 149 -3.35 -11.49 -15.41
CA GLN A 149 -2.58 -11.61 -16.64
C GLN A 149 -1.52 -12.72 -16.59
N ILE A 150 -1.20 -13.26 -15.41
CA ILE A 150 -0.31 -14.43 -15.28
C ILE A 150 -0.76 -15.58 -16.17
N ILE A 151 -2.08 -15.86 -16.23
CA ILE A 151 -2.61 -16.99 -17.00
C ILE A 151 -2.42 -16.81 -18.51
N ASN A 152 -2.30 -15.56 -18.97
CA ASN A 152 -2.08 -15.20 -20.36
C ASN A 152 -0.58 -15.25 -20.73
N LEU A 153 0.31 -15.00 -19.75
CA LEU A 153 1.74 -14.81 -19.95
C LEU A 153 2.60 -16.04 -19.64
N LEU A 154 2.08 -16.98 -18.84
CA LEU A 154 2.80 -18.17 -18.40
C LEU A 154 1.97 -19.46 -18.59
N PRO A 155 2.62 -20.58 -18.89
CA PRO A 155 1.98 -21.89 -18.83
C PRO A 155 1.77 -22.31 -17.36
N TYR A 156 0.74 -23.12 -17.10
CA TYR A 156 0.53 -23.71 -15.79
C TYR A 156 1.53 -24.84 -15.54
N THR A 157 2.14 -24.89 -14.35
CA THR A 157 3.28 -25.81 -14.07
C THR A 157 2.88 -27.18 -13.54
N ARG A 158 1.70 -27.31 -12.92
CA ARG A 158 1.21 -28.55 -12.31
C ARG A 158 0.29 -29.31 -13.28
N LYS A 159 0.26 -30.65 -13.18
CA LYS A 159 -0.81 -31.45 -13.83
C LYS A 159 -2.15 -31.15 -13.15
N GLU A 160 -3.27 -31.29 -13.87
CA GLU A 160 -4.63 -30.94 -13.36
C GLU A 160 -4.92 -31.64 -12.02
N GLU A 161 -4.52 -32.90 -11.89
CA GLU A 161 -4.64 -33.76 -10.69
C GLU A 161 -3.85 -33.26 -9.48
N GLU A 162 -2.76 -32.51 -9.69
CA GLU A 162 -1.86 -32.02 -8.64
C GLU A 162 -2.19 -30.59 -8.20
N SER A 163 -3.19 -29.95 -8.81
CA SER A 163 -3.60 -28.60 -8.44
C SER A 163 -4.58 -28.63 -7.26
N LYS A 164 -4.36 -27.78 -6.23
CA LYS A 164 -5.27 -27.62 -5.08
C LYS A 164 -6.72 -27.37 -5.55
N ALA A 165 -6.90 -26.66 -6.65
CA ALA A 165 -8.20 -26.35 -7.27
C ALA A 165 -8.71 -27.39 -8.30
N ARG A 166 -7.88 -28.37 -8.70
CA ARG A 166 -8.14 -29.34 -9.80
C ARG A 166 -8.58 -28.72 -11.13
N VAL A 167 -8.15 -27.48 -11.40
CA VAL A 167 -8.61 -26.68 -12.53
C VAL A 167 -7.40 -25.98 -13.15
N ILE A 168 -7.20 -26.21 -14.45
CA ILE A 168 -6.27 -25.42 -15.27
C ILE A 168 -7.07 -24.29 -15.90
N TYR A 169 -6.63 -23.05 -15.68
CA TYR A 169 -7.33 -21.86 -16.18
C TYR A 169 -7.10 -21.66 -17.67
N ASN A 170 -8.19 -21.34 -18.38
CA ASN A 170 -8.13 -20.96 -19.78
C ASN A 170 -7.57 -19.54 -19.89
N ARG A 171 -6.81 -19.29 -20.96
CA ARG A 171 -6.43 -17.92 -21.33
C ARG A 171 -7.66 -17.06 -21.57
N MET A 172 -7.53 -15.77 -21.27
CA MET A 172 -8.61 -14.82 -21.49
C MET A 172 -8.86 -14.63 -22.98
N SER A 173 -10.12 -14.71 -23.40
CA SER A 173 -10.53 -14.21 -24.71
C SER A 173 -10.45 -12.67 -24.73
N PRO A 174 -10.30 -12.02 -25.90
CA PRO A 174 -10.27 -10.55 -25.98
C PRO A 174 -11.49 -9.88 -25.34
N GLY A 175 -12.69 -10.43 -25.52
CA GLY A 175 -13.91 -9.91 -24.90
C GLY A 175 -13.89 -10.00 -23.37
N ASN A 176 -13.44 -11.14 -22.82
CA ASN A 176 -13.30 -11.31 -21.37
C ASN A 176 -12.21 -10.40 -20.80
N TRP A 177 -11.14 -10.16 -21.56
CA TRP A 177 -10.07 -9.25 -21.16
C TRP A 177 -10.58 -7.80 -21.06
N ILE A 178 -11.32 -7.32 -22.05
CA ILE A 178 -11.91 -5.98 -22.05
C ILE A 178 -12.88 -5.83 -20.88
N MET A 179 -13.75 -6.82 -20.64
CA MET A 179 -14.65 -6.83 -19.49
C MET A 179 -13.85 -6.75 -18.18
N ALA A 180 -12.82 -7.60 -18.01
CA ALA A 180 -11.99 -7.62 -16.81
C ALA A 180 -11.26 -6.28 -16.60
N PHE A 181 -10.77 -5.65 -17.68
CA PHE A 181 -10.14 -4.33 -17.64
C PHE A 181 -11.11 -3.25 -17.17
N ILE A 182 -12.29 -3.17 -17.77
CA ILE A 182 -13.33 -2.19 -17.41
C ILE A 182 -13.75 -2.40 -15.96
N CYS A 183 -14.05 -3.64 -15.56
CA CYS A 183 -14.44 -3.95 -14.19
C CYS A 183 -13.31 -3.70 -13.18
N GLY A 184 -12.05 -3.86 -13.59
CA GLY A 184 -10.88 -3.54 -12.77
C GLY A 184 -10.72 -2.04 -12.53
N LEU A 185 -10.89 -1.23 -13.57
CA LEU A 185 -10.64 0.21 -13.55
C LEU A 185 -11.82 1.03 -13.01
N LEU A 186 -13.06 0.60 -13.26
CA LEU A 186 -14.26 1.38 -12.97
C LEU A 186 -14.38 1.84 -11.49
N PRO A 187 -14.07 1.03 -10.46
CA PRO A 187 -14.12 1.50 -9.07
C PRO A 187 -13.08 2.56 -8.70
N LEU A 188 -12.03 2.73 -9.51
CA LEU A 188 -11.03 3.78 -9.31
C LEU A 188 -11.51 5.15 -9.80
N VAL A 189 -12.55 5.22 -10.63
CA VAL A 189 -13.01 6.48 -11.25
C VAL A 189 -13.32 7.56 -10.21
N PRO A 190 -14.06 7.31 -9.11
CA PRO A 190 -14.31 8.35 -8.10
C PRO A 190 -13.03 8.88 -7.46
N ALA A 191 -12.06 8.01 -7.16
CA ALA A 191 -10.77 8.42 -6.61
C ALA A 191 -9.96 9.24 -7.62
N LEU A 192 -9.97 8.85 -8.90
CA LEU A 192 -9.30 9.58 -9.99
C LEU A 192 -9.94 10.95 -10.25
N LEU A 193 -11.27 11.07 -10.13
CA LEU A 193 -11.94 12.37 -10.24
C LEU A 193 -11.59 13.29 -9.06
N ALA A 194 -11.47 12.73 -7.84
CA ALA A 194 -11.06 13.49 -6.66
C ALA A 194 -9.57 13.88 -6.69
N CYS A 195 -8.72 13.02 -7.26
CA CYS A 195 -7.28 13.25 -7.37
C CYS A 195 -6.75 12.70 -8.71
N PRO A 196 -6.77 13.49 -9.79
CA PRO A 196 -6.38 13.03 -11.13
C PRO A 196 -4.96 12.48 -11.24
N SER A 197 -4.05 12.96 -10.39
CA SER A 197 -2.66 12.51 -10.37
C SER A 197 -2.47 11.05 -9.93
N LEU A 198 -3.49 10.43 -9.32
CA LEU A 198 -3.51 8.98 -9.03
C LEU A 198 -3.40 8.12 -10.30
N VAL A 199 -3.67 8.67 -11.49
CA VAL A 199 -3.45 7.98 -12.78
C VAL A 199 -2.01 7.47 -12.93
N LEU A 200 -1.03 8.16 -12.32
CA LEU A 200 0.38 7.77 -12.35
C LEU A 200 0.66 6.46 -11.60
N LEU A 201 -0.26 6.01 -10.75
CA LEU A 201 -0.16 4.76 -10.00
C LEU A 201 -0.69 3.55 -10.78
N LEU A 202 -1.49 3.74 -11.83
CA LEU A 202 -2.11 2.64 -12.59
C LEU A 202 -1.10 1.63 -13.15
N PRO A 203 0.13 1.99 -13.58
CA PRO A 203 1.12 1.03 -14.03
C PRO A 203 1.75 0.17 -12.93
N VAL A 204 1.71 0.59 -11.66
CA VAL A 204 2.43 -0.07 -10.54
C VAL A 204 2.11 -1.58 -10.41
N PRO A 205 0.84 -2.03 -10.32
CA PRO A 205 0.54 -3.44 -10.13
C PRO A 205 0.85 -4.27 -11.38
N LEU A 206 0.80 -3.65 -12.57
CA LEU A 206 1.25 -4.30 -13.81
C LEU A 206 2.77 -4.53 -13.78
N LEU A 207 3.57 -3.55 -13.35
CA LEU A 207 5.02 -3.70 -13.24
C LEU A 207 5.40 -4.79 -12.22
N VAL A 208 4.72 -4.84 -11.07
CA VAL A 208 4.91 -5.91 -10.08
C VAL A 208 4.55 -7.27 -10.67
N THR A 209 3.41 -7.37 -11.35
CA THR A 209 2.99 -8.60 -12.04
C THR A 209 4.05 -9.05 -13.06
N LEU A 210 4.55 -8.15 -13.89
CA LEU A 210 5.58 -8.47 -14.90
C LEU A 210 6.90 -8.92 -14.27
N ALA A 211 7.33 -8.27 -13.17
CA ALA A 211 8.51 -8.68 -12.42
C ALA A 211 8.36 -10.09 -11.83
N LEU A 212 7.19 -10.38 -11.25
CA LEU A 212 6.88 -11.71 -10.70
C LEU A 212 6.74 -12.76 -11.79
N VAL A 213 6.13 -12.42 -12.94
CA VAL A 213 6.09 -13.30 -14.13
C VAL A 213 7.50 -13.63 -14.62
N HIS A 214 8.40 -12.66 -14.65
CA HIS A 214 9.80 -12.88 -15.01
C HIS A 214 10.49 -13.84 -14.02
N LEU A 215 10.30 -13.61 -12.71
CA LEU A 215 10.84 -14.47 -11.65
C LEU A 215 10.32 -15.92 -11.77
N MET A 216 9.00 -16.08 -11.91
CA MET A 216 8.35 -17.38 -12.09
C MET A 216 8.83 -18.10 -13.34
N ARG A 217 8.97 -17.39 -14.46
CA ARG A 217 9.53 -17.94 -15.71
C ARG A 217 10.95 -18.46 -15.50
N LYS A 218 11.79 -17.72 -14.78
CA LYS A 218 13.18 -18.09 -14.52
C LYS A 218 13.31 -19.28 -13.56
N LYS A 219 12.48 -19.34 -12.52
CA LYS A 219 12.61 -20.30 -11.42
C LYS A 219 11.84 -21.61 -11.62
N ILE A 220 10.60 -21.53 -12.13
CA ILE A 220 9.70 -22.68 -12.27
C ILE A 220 9.13 -22.84 -13.69
N GLN A 221 9.46 -21.93 -14.61
CA GLN A 221 9.03 -21.92 -16.02
C GLN A 221 7.51 -21.96 -16.21
N GLY A 222 6.77 -21.34 -15.31
CA GLY A 222 5.31 -21.21 -15.38
C GLY A 222 4.73 -20.71 -14.06
N TYR A 223 3.44 -20.97 -13.78
CA TYR A 223 2.79 -20.53 -12.53
C TYR A 223 2.01 -21.66 -11.82
N THR A 224 1.63 -21.42 -10.56
CA THR A 224 0.68 -22.22 -9.75
C THR A 224 -0.48 -21.33 -9.27
N GLY A 225 -1.55 -21.90 -8.71
CA GLY A 225 -2.63 -21.10 -8.09
C GLY A 225 -2.10 -20.17 -6.98
N ASP A 226 -1.15 -20.66 -6.18
CA ASP A 226 -0.49 -19.94 -5.09
C ASP A 226 0.26 -18.69 -5.62
N CYS A 227 0.92 -18.83 -6.79
CA CYS A 227 1.56 -17.71 -7.49
C CYS A 227 0.56 -16.60 -7.87
N CYS A 228 -0.68 -16.94 -8.24
CA CYS A 228 -1.71 -15.94 -8.54
C CYS A 228 -2.08 -15.17 -7.28
N GLY A 229 -2.31 -15.87 -6.16
CA GLY A 229 -2.63 -15.24 -4.87
C GLY A 229 -1.52 -14.32 -4.37
N ALA A 230 -0.28 -14.80 -4.38
CA ALA A 230 0.89 -13.98 -4.02
C ALA A 230 1.02 -12.72 -4.88
N THR A 231 0.82 -12.85 -6.20
CA THR A 231 0.94 -11.71 -7.12
C THR A 231 -0.13 -10.66 -6.88
N PHE A 232 -1.37 -11.08 -6.59
CA PHE A 232 -2.44 -10.17 -6.21
C PHE A 232 -2.08 -9.37 -4.96
N LEU A 233 -1.70 -10.06 -3.87
CA LEU A 233 -1.38 -9.39 -2.61
C LEU A 233 -0.19 -8.44 -2.73
N LEU A 234 0.87 -8.84 -3.45
CA LEU A 234 2.06 -8.00 -3.67
C LEU A 234 1.77 -6.81 -4.59
N SER A 235 0.97 -7.00 -5.63
CA SER A 235 0.56 -5.92 -6.55
C SER A 235 -0.28 -4.88 -5.83
N GLU A 236 -1.22 -5.32 -5.01
CA GLU A 236 -2.08 -4.44 -4.20
C GLU A 236 -1.26 -3.70 -3.13
N LEU A 237 -0.37 -4.41 -2.42
CA LEU A 237 0.49 -3.80 -1.40
C LEU A 237 1.40 -2.72 -2.01
N ALA A 238 1.97 -2.98 -3.19
CA ALA A 238 2.78 -1.99 -3.90
C ALA A 238 1.96 -0.76 -4.29
N LEU A 239 0.69 -0.92 -4.65
CA LEU A 239 -0.20 0.19 -4.98
C LEU A 239 -0.47 1.07 -3.75
N TYR A 240 -0.74 0.47 -2.59
CA TYR A 240 -0.87 1.18 -1.31
C TYR A 240 0.44 1.85 -0.90
N LEU A 241 1.58 1.21 -1.11
CA LEU A 241 2.89 1.79 -0.79
C LEU A 241 3.15 3.04 -1.64
N MET A 242 2.95 2.92 -2.95
CA MET A 242 3.18 4.02 -3.88
C MET A 242 2.18 5.16 -3.71
N SER A 243 0.93 4.89 -3.32
CA SER A 243 -0.05 5.94 -3.03
C SER A 243 0.33 6.76 -1.80
N ASN A 244 0.90 6.11 -0.78
CA ASN A 244 1.41 6.77 0.42
C ASN A 244 2.66 7.62 0.11
N CYS A 245 3.61 7.09 -0.67
CA CYS A 245 4.77 7.85 -1.14
C CYS A 245 4.35 9.07 -1.97
N PHE A 246 3.40 8.87 -2.89
CA PHE A 246 2.87 9.94 -3.74
C PHE A 246 2.23 11.06 -2.89
N SER A 247 1.45 10.69 -1.88
CA SER A 247 0.81 11.65 -0.96
C SER A 247 1.85 12.48 -0.19
N LEU A 248 2.96 11.88 0.24
CA LEU A 248 4.05 12.59 0.93
C LEU A 248 4.74 13.61 0.01
N ILE A 249 5.09 13.20 -1.21
CA ILE A 249 5.78 14.06 -2.20
C ILE A 249 4.91 15.26 -2.57
N CYS A 250 3.60 15.05 -2.76
CA CYS A 250 2.67 16.15 -3.05
C CYS A 250 2.53 17.12 -1.88
N HIS A 251 2.50 16.62 -0.64
CA HIS A 251 2.39 17.46 0.54
C HIS A 251 3.65 18.34 0.77
N GLU A 252 4.85 17.80 0.52
CA GLU A 252 6.10 18.57 0.57
C GLU A 252 6.15 19.65 -0.53
N SER A 253 5.71 19.30 -1.75
CA SER A 253 5.68 20.23 -2.88
C SER A 253 4.79 21.46 -2.59
N ILE A 254 3.63 21.25 -1.98
CA ILE A 254 2.71 22.33 -1.58
C ILE A 254 3.33 23.18 -0.47
N SER A 255 3.96 22.56 0.53
CA SER A 255 4.61 23.25 1.65
C SER A 255 5.72 24.18 1.16
N HIS A 256 6.56 23.73 0.22
CA HIS A 256 7.62 24.55 -0.38
C HIS A 256 7.07 25.72 -1.21
N GLN A 257 5.96 25.53 -1.94
CA GLN A 257 5.34 26.60 -2.72
C GLN A 257 4.69 27.68 -1.83
N THR A 258 4.16 27.29 -0.66
CA THR A 258 3.53 28.19 0.30
C THR A 258 4.55 29.00 1.11
N TYR A 259 5.74 28.45 1.39
CA TYR A 259 6.85 29.19 2.01
C TYR A 259 7.58 30.11 1.01
N GLY A 260 7.73 29.69 -0.26
CA GLY A 260 8.34 30.53 -1.30
C GLY A 260 7.54 31.78 -1.66
N SER A 261 6.21 31.74 -1.53
CA SER A 261 5.32 32.87 -1.84
C SER A 261 5.19 33.88 -0.69
N ARG A 262 5.56 33.55 0.56
CA ARG A 262 5.63 34.53 1.67
C ARG A 262 6.91 35.37 1.68
N CYS A 263 7.95 34.98 0.94
CA CYS A 263 9.20 35.76 0.83
C CYS A 263 9.20 36.83 -0.27
N SER A 264 8.14 36.97 -1.08
CA SER A 264 8.10 37.92 -2.20
C SER A 264 7.13 39.10 -2.02
N PHE A 265 6.54 39.30 -0.85
CA PHE A 265 5.60 40.40 -0.57
C PHE A 265 5.99 41.18 0.69
N ARG A 266 7.23 41.67 0.76
CA ARG A 266 7.61 42.68 1.75
C ARG A 266 8.76 43.57 1.27
N HIS A 267 8.63 44.13 0.07
CA HIS A 267 9.52 45.20 -0.41
C HIS A 267 8.78 46.17 -1.33
N MET A 268 7.66 46.72 -0.86
CA MET A 268 7.12 47.95 -1.43
C MET A 268 6.32 48.65 -0.34
N LEU A 269 6.94 49.70 0.24
CA LEU A 269 6.38 50.86 0.95
C LEU A 269 7.50 51.46 1.84
N ARG A 270 8.17 52.51 1.33
CA ARG A 270 8.80 53.58 2.13
C ARG A 270 7.66 54.48 2.69
N PRO A 271 7.81 55.24 3.81
CA PRO A 271 8.91 56.20 4.01
C PRO A 271 9.36 56.46 5.48
N ASP A 272 10.46 57.23 5.57
CA ASP A 272 10.88 58.14 6.66
C ASP A 272 11.40 57.68 8.04
N ARG A 273 12.62 58.20 8.32
CA ARG A 273 13.23 58.67 9.58
C ARG A 273 13.10 57.81 10.85
N CYS A 274 14.26 57.36 11.37
CA CYS A 274 14.66 57.75 12.72
C CYS A 274 16.16 57.56 12.99
N SER A 275 16.70 58.53 13.70
CA SER A 275 18.10 58.87 13.87
C SER A 275 18.95 57.85 14.64
N LEU A 276 20.16 57.64 14.10
CA LEU A 276 21.27 56.98 14.75
C LEU A 276 21.84 57.88 15.86
N LYS A 277 21.87 57.43 17.12
CA LYS A 277 22.75 57.97 18.17
C LYS A 277 23.59 56.81 18.70
N VAL A 278 24.84 56.72 18.22
CA VAL A 278 25.88 55.88 18.84
C VAL A 278 26.99 56.80 19.30
N HIS A 279 27.22 56.77 20.60
CA HIS A 279 28.30 57.48 21.28
C HIS A 279 29.61 56.75 20.97
N LEU A 280 30.48 57.35 20.17
CA LEU A 280 31.83 56.84 19.91
C LEU A 280 32.81 57.52 20.88
N ARG A 281 33.41 56.73 21.79
CA ARG A 281 34.72 57.02 22.36
C ARG A 281 35.73 56.15 21.61
N SER A 282 36.60 56.77 20.81
CA SER A 282 37.77 56.13 20.21
C SER A 282 39.03 56.84 20.72
N GLY A 283 39.89 56.09 21.39
CA GLY A 283 41.30 56.43 21.60
C GLY A 283 42.17 55.66 20.61
N SER A 284 42.93 56.43 19.83
CA SER A 284 44.27 56.19 19.24
C SER A 284 44.66 54.88 18.52
N SER A 285 45.18 55.13 17.31
CA SER A 285 46.39 54.57 16.65
C SER A 285 46.31 53.31 15.77
N THR A 286 46.34 53.57 14.45
CA THR A 286 47.24 53.03 13.41
C THR A 286 47.39 51.51 13.22
N ASN A 287 46.82 51.00 12.13
CA ASN A 287 47.50 50.36 10.97
C ASN A 287 46.53 49.41 10.23
N ALA A 288 46.42 49.57 8.91
CA ALA A 288 45.74 48.64 7.98
C ALA A 288 46.60 47.36 7.78
N PRO A 289 46.07 46.18 7.35
CA PRO A 289 45.45 46.00 6.03
C PRO A 289 44.28 44.97 5.95
N GLN A 290 43.79 44.79 4.70
CA GLN A 290 42.62 44.03 4.25
C GLN A 290 42.57 42.53 4.65
N PRO A 291 41.37 41.90 4.74
CA PRO A 291 41.24 40.49 5.07
C PRO A 291 41.40 39.57 3.85
N GLU A 292 42.33 38.61 3.98
CA GLU A 292 42.49 37.42 3.15
C GLU A 292 41.27 36.49 3.17
N ARG A 293 41.06 35.77 2.06
CA ARG A 293 40.18 34.60 1.96
C ARG A 293 40.92 33.36 2.48
N ASN A 294 40.37 32.64 3.47
CA ASN A 294 40.36 31.16 3.49
C ASN A 294 39.43 30.59 4.60
N PRO A 295 39.15 29.27 4.68
CA PRO A 295 37.78 28.74 4.57
C PRO A 295 37.38 27.89 5.81
N LEU A 296 36.23 27.23 5.74
CA LEU A 296 35.81 26.11 6.60
C LEU A 296 35.71 26.39 8.12
N ARG A 297 34.50 26.65 8.61
CA ARG A 297 34.12 26.31 10.00
C ARG A 297 32.94 25.32 9.99
N PRO A 298 33.06 24.18 10.68
CA PRO A 298 31.96 23.23 10.82
C PRO A 298 30.89 23.79 11.78
N CYS A 299 29.62 23.59 11.45
CA CYS A 299 28.50 23.87 12.34
C CYS A 299 28.55 22.91 13.53
N ILE A 300 28.87 23.43 14.71
CA ILE A 300 28.81 22.68 15.98
C ILE A 300 27.35 22.65 16.42
N PHE A 301 26.76 21.45 16.48
CA PHE A 301 25.47 21.19 17.12
C PHE A 301 25.56 21.51 18.62
N GLN A 302 24.72 22.43 19.12
CA GLN A 302 24.52 22.60 20.56
C GLN A 302 23.39 21.69 21.06
N PRO A 303 23.55 21.00 22.20
CA PRO A 303 22.49 20.21 22.79
C PRO A 303 21.42 21.10 23.45
N VAL A 304 20.16 20.70 23.28
CA VAL A 304 18.97 21.34 23.88
C VAL A 304 19.00 21.14 25.40
N LYS A 305 18.83 22.24 26.17
CA LYS A 305 18.76 22.20 27.64
C LYS A 305 17.47 21.49 28.11
N PRO A 306 17.51 20.65 29.17
CA PRO A 306 16.31 20.06 29.75
C PRO A 306 15.50 21.06 30.59
N CYS A 307 14.17 20.89 30.57
CA CYS A 307 13.18 21.68 31.31
C CYS A 307 13.28 21.43 32.83
N PRO A 308 13.10 22.43 33.71
CA PRO A 308 13.21 22.23 35.16
C PRO A 308 11.98 21.51 35.76
N PRO A 309 12.14 20.78 36.88
CA PRO A 309 11.05 20.03 37.50
C PRO A 309 10.09 20.94 38.27
N ALA A 310 8.80 20.61 38.21
CA ALA A 310 7.75 21.25 38.98
C ALA A 310 7.90 20.90 40.48
N GLY A 311 8.04 21.91 41.33
CA GLY A 311 7.97 21.71 42.76
C GLY A 311 8.00 23.01 43.54
N ARG A 312 6.83 23.44 44.06
CA ARG A 312 6.63 23.57 45.51
C ARG A 312 5.19 23.94 45.85
N LEU A 313 4.61 23.15 46.75
CA LEU A 313 3.41 23.43 47.54
C LEU A 313 3.44 24.84 48.14
N LEU A 314 2.40 25.62 47.88
CA LEU A 314 2.09 26.84 48.64
C LEU A 314 1.20 26.48 49.84
N ARG A 315 1.65 26.92 51.00
CA ARG A 315 1.09 26.71 52.34
C ARG A 315 -0.21 27.50 52.52
N LEU A 316 -1.18 26.88 53.19
CA LEU A 316 -2.33 27.55 53.80
C LEU A 316 -1.88 28.42 54.99
N PRO A 317 -2.47 29.61 55.20
CA PRO A 317 -2.42 30.28 56.49
C PRO A 317 -3.61 29.85 57.38
N ARG A 318 -3.32 29.48 58.63
CA ARG A 318 -4.28 29.39 59.75
C ARG A 318 -4.12 30.64 60.63
N SER A 319 -5.25 31.22 61.05
CA SER A 319 -5.55 32.00 62.28
C SER A 319 -6.42 33.22 61.92
N GLY A 320 -7.52 33.59 62.58
CA GLY A 320 -8.14 33.13 63.82
C GLY A 320 -9.39 34.00 64.12
N MET A 321 -10.06 33.66 65.23
CA MET A 321 -11.37 34.11 65.75
C MET A 321 -12.60 33.43 65.15
#